data_AF-H5X5B1-F1
#
_entry.id   AF-H5X5B1-F1
#
_cell.length_a   1.000
_cell.length_b   1.000
_cell.length_c   1.000
_cell.angle_alpha   90.00
_cell.angle_beta   90.00
_cell.angle_gamma   90.00
#
_symmetry.space_group_name_H-M   'P 1'
#
loop_
_entity.id
_entity.type
_entity.pdbx_description
1 polymer ?
#
loop_
_entity_poly.entity_id
_entity_poly.type
_entity_poly.pdbx_seq_one_letter_code
_entity_poly.pdbx_strand_id
1 'polypeptide(L)'
;MTTTNATPTPEEPTPSDVERGLADIDAFLTEQAPAGRVPAERGQTKRVRRLRGEVSEAHALLELQGDEAPLRVDSPRVRKRRKAMRQAAVLHRLAQDPDARAFQAARVRRVVVGAGMVALMLALAWSTAGVQAFAAEGAPVWSPGWVFAWFVEPFLSLALLTVVGAKAYLAVRGQPIVSPTLDRIEWLFLGLTFGMNAWRHLPGIAETFSLSALVLHVLGPIVAVAIVRALPPILAAFTNLHHDDAGASSETTSGTSSRPFVPGVPPTGSDLHGKNPAATLSRAVRKRSRQEVTATVAEPVKPTMQAHRDQLRALVTTGEIDPATASVNAVAKRLGCRWDRARALLAEITTNSHREGER
;
A
#
# COMPACT_ATOMS: atom_id res chain seq x y z
N MET A 1 -21.04 3.32 69.73
CA MET A 1 -19.64 3.61 69.38
C MET A 1 -19.41 3.01 68.00
N THR A 2 -19.51 3.82 66.95
CA THR A 2 -19.31 3.38 65.57
C THR A 2 -18.57 4.50 64.85
N THR A 3 -17.25 4.38 64.78
CA THR A 3 -16.36 5.29 64.04
C THR A 3 -16.20 4.76 62.63
N THR A 4 -16.80 5.44 61.66
CA THR A 4 -16.70 5.15 60.23
C THR A 4 -15.39 5.72 59.70
N ASN A 5 -14.45 4.85 59.32
CA ASN A 5 -13.21 5.22 58.62
C ASN A 5 -13.55 5.65 57.18
N ALA A 6 -13.31 6.92 56.86
CA ALA A 6 -13.34 7.42 55.49
C ALA A 6 -11.98 7.15 54.82
N THR A 7 -12.00 6.35 53.76
CA THR A 7 -10.85 6.13 52.87
C THR A 7 -10.57 7.41 52.08
N PRO A 8 -9.35 7.97 52.10
CA PRO A 8 -9.02 9.14 51.29
C PRO A 8 -8.99 8.77 49.81
N THR A 9 -9.78 9.50 49.02
CA THR A 9 -9.74 9.49 47.55
C THR A 9 -8.37 9.96 47.06
N PRO A 10 -7.76 9.28 46.06
CA PRO A 10 -6.50 9.72 45.47
C PRO A 10 -6.70 11.06 44.74
N GLU A 11 -5.97 12.09 45.16
CA GLU A 11 -5.91 13.37 44.46
C GLU A 11 -5.29 13.18 43.07
N GLU A 12 -5.94 13.76 42.05
CA GLU A 12 -5.36 13.81 40.71
C GLU A 12 -4.11 14.68 40.72
N PRO A 13 -2.99 14.21 40.13
CA PRO A 13 -1.73 14.93 40.15
C PRO A 13 -1.91 16.29 39.45
N THR A 14 -1.49 17.35 40.13
CA THR A 14 -1.56 18.69 39.58
C THR A 14 -0.54 18.85 38.43
N PRO A 15 -0.77 19.75 37.46
CA PRO A 15 0.19 19.99 36.38
C PRO A 15 1.62 20.30 36.88
N SER A 16 1.73 20.94 38.04
CA SER A 16 3.03 21.20 38.70
C SER A 16 3.72 19.94 39.20
N ASP A 17 2.98 18.90 39.58
CA ASP A 17 3.56 17.63 40.02
C ASP A 17 4.10 16.83 38.82
N VAL A 18 3.45 16.97 37.66
CA VAL A 18 3.93 16.39 36.39
C VAL A 18 5.18 17.10 35.89
N GLU A 19 5.22 18.43 35.95
CA GLU A 19 6.42 19.21 35.60
C GLU A 19 7.60 18.90 36.52
N ARG A 20 7.36 18.77 37.82
CA ARG A 20 8.39 18.38 38.79
C ARG A 20 8.88 16.94 38.55
N GLY A 21 7.96 16.01 38.31
CA GLY A 21 8.30 14.62 37.97
C GLY A 21 9.11 14.51 36.68
N LEU A 22 8.80 15.32 35.66
CA LEU A 22 9.57 15.37 34.41
C LEU A 22 10.96 15.95 34.64
N ALA A 23 11.10 17.00 35.45
CA ALA A 23 12.39 17.58 35.80
C ALA A 23 13.27 16.59 36.60
N ASP A 24 12.68 15.84 37.51
CA ASP A 24 13.39 14.82 38.30
C ASP A 24 13.82 13.63 37.43
N ILE A 25 13.00 13.23 36.45
CA ILE A 25 13.37 12.22 35.46
C ILE A 25 14.50 12.73 34.57
N ASP A 26 14.46 13.98 34.12
CA ASP A 26 15.51 14.56 33.26
C ASP A 26 16.83 14.71 34.04
N ALA A 27 16.77 15.11 35.31
CA ALA A 27 17.92 15.13 36.20
C ALA A 27 18.49 13.73 36.44
N PHE A 28 17.65 12.74 36.73
CA PHE A 28 18.07 11.36 36.92
C PHE A 28 18.66 10.74 35.65
N LEU A 29 18.10 11.03 34.48
CA LEU A 29 18.64 10.61 33.19
C LEU A 29 19.98 11.29 32.88
N THR A 30 20.15 12.54 33.28
CA THR A 30 21.41 13.29 33.13
C THR A 30 22.48 12.74 34.08
N GLU A 31 22.10 12.29 35.27
CA GLU A 31 22.99 11.73 36.28
C GLU A 31 23.36 10.26 35.99
N GLN A 32 22.43 9.49 35.42
CA GLN A 32 22.65 8.12 34.91
C GLN A 32 23.28 8.09 33.53
N ALA A 33 23.36 9.23 32.82
CA ALA A 33 24.09 9.32 31.57
C ALA A 33 25.58 9.09 31.87
N PRO A 34 26.18 7.97 31.42
CA PRO A 34 27.58 7.69 31.70
C PRO A 34 28.43 8.85 31.18
N ALA A 35 29.21 9.47 32.08
CA ALA A 35 30.11 10.57 31.79
C ALA A 35 30.81 10.32 30.44
N GLY A 36 30.54 11.21 29.49
CA GLY A 36 30.75 11.00 28.06
C GLY A 36 32.14 10.44 27.71
N ARG A 37 32.22 9.12 27.56
CA ARG A 37 33.01 8.56 26.47
C ARG A 37 32.09 8.58 25.26
N VAL A 38 32.28 9.58 24.41
CA VAL A 38 31.91 9.48 22.98
C VAL A 38 32.26 8.05 22.58
N PRO A 39 31.30 7.22 22.14
CA PRO A 39 31.61 5.84 21.78
C PRO A 39 32.72 5.93 20.76
N ALA A 40 33.93 5.52 21.15
CA ALA A 40 35.06 5.48 20.25
C ALA A 40 34.54 4.73 19.04
N GLU A 41 34.57 5.38 17.87
CA GLU A 41 34.06 4.91 16.58
C GLU A 41 34.80 3.65 16.12
N ARG A 42 34.83 2.61 16.95
CA ARG A 42 35.52 1.36 16.74
C ARG A 42 34.67 0.59 15.75
N GLY A 43 35.19 0.49 14.53
CA GLY A 43 34.55 -0.19 13.41
C GLY A 43 34.23 0.72 12.22
N GLN A 44 34.36 2.04 12.34
CA GLN A 44 34.19 2.91 11.17
C GLN A 44 35.48 2.97 10.36
N THR A 45 35.40 2.60 9.10
CA THR A 45 36.52 2.73 8.17
C THR A 45 36.88 4.22 8.00
N LYS A 46 38.17 4.52 7.75
CA LYS A 46 38.65 5.90 7.50
C LYS A 46 37.79 6.64 6.46
N ARG A 47 37.24 5.91 5.48
CA ARG A 47 36.35 6.42 4.44
C ARG A 47 35.02 6.95 4.99
N VAL A 48 34.40 6.25 5.94
CA VAL A 48 33.12 6.69 6.54
C VAL A 48 33.33 7.95 7.38
N ARG A 49 34.44 8.03 8.14
CA ARG A 49 34.78 9.22 8.92
C ARG A 49 34.99 10.45 8.03
N ARG A 50 35.72 10.28 6.92
CA ARG A 50 35.91 11.35 5.93
C ARG A 50 34.59 11.80 5.30
N LEU A 51 33.75 10.87 4.85
CA LEU A 51 32.44 11.19 4.28
C LEU A 51 31.52 11.91 5.28
N ARG A 52 31.57 11.55 6.57
CA ARG A 52 30.83 12.28 7.61
C ARG A 52 31.34 13.70 7.81
N GLY A 53 32.66 13.89 7.77
CA GLY A 53 33.27 15.23 7.77
C GLY A 53 32.77 16.07 6.59
N GLU A 54 32.85 15.53 5.38
CA GLU A 54 32.39 16.19 4.15
C GLU A 54 30.87 16.52 4.20
N VAL A 55 30.03 15.61 4.71
CA VAL A 55 28.59 15.85 4.88
C VAL A 55 28.32 16.92 5.95
N SER A 56 29.05 16.90 7.07
CA SER A 56 28.88 17.89 8.14
C SER A 56 29.29 19.30 7.68
N GLU A 57 30.37 19.41 6.91
CA GLU A 57 30.81 20.65 6.30
C GLU A 57 29.79 21.14 5.26
N ALA A 58 29.29 20.27 4.39
CA ALA A 58 28.26 20.61 3.43
C ALA A 58 26.96 21.10 4.09
N HIS A 59 26.54 20.49 5.21
CA HIS A 59 25.40 20.97 6.00
C HIS A 59 25.65 22.34 6.62
N ALA A 60 26.84 22.58 7.18
CA ALA A 60 27.20 23.89 7.74
C ALA A 60 27.23 24.97 6.65
N LEU A 61 27.76 24.66 5.47
CA LEU A 61 27.75 25.56 4.32
C LEU A 61 26.33 25.84 3.79
N LEU A 62 25.46 24.83 3.74
CA LEU A 62 24.06 24.98 3.37
C LEU A 62 23.28 25.85 4.37
N GLU A 63 23.58 25.73 5.67
CA GLU A 63 22.98 26.56 6.70
C GLU A 63 23.41 28.03 6.55
N LEU A 64 24.69 28.26 6.30
CA LEU A 64 25.25 29.60 6.03
C LEU A 64 24.71 30.20 4.73
N GLN A 65 24.53 29.41 3.67
CA GLN A 65 23.96 29.86 2.39
C GLN A 65 22.44 30.06 2.44
N GLY A 66 21.74 29.29 3.29
CA GLY A 66 20.29 29.34 3.46
C GLY A 66 19.80 30.48 4.36
N ASP A 67 20.66 31.04 5.21
CA ASP A 67 20.34 32.18 6.06
C ASP A 67 20.72 33.51 5.39
N GLU A 68 19.88 33.98 4.45
CA GLU A 68 19.94 35.37 3.93
C GLU A 68 19.62 36.42 5.02
N ALA A 69 19.22 36.00 6.23
CA ALA A 69 18.72 36.91 7.25
C ALA A 69 19.72 37.93 7.83
N PRO A 70 21.05 37.68 7.93
CA PRO A 70 21.97 38.72 8.38
C PRO A 70 22.05 39.89 7.39
N LEU A 71 21.61 39.70 6.14
CA LEU A 71 21.60 40.71 5.09
C LEU A 71 20.26 41.46 4.99
N ARG A 72 19.23 41.09 5.77
CA ARG A 72 17.90 41.74 5.75
C ARG A 72 17.51 42.21 7.15
N VAL A 73 17.11 43.49 7.26
CA VAL A 73 16.64 44.12 8.51
C VAL A 73 15.19 43.67 8.84
N ASP A 74 14.95 42.36 8.91
CA ASP A 74 13.64 41.79 9.23
C ASP A 74 13.59 41.33 10.69
N SER A 75 12.46 41.54 11.37
CA SER A 75 12.26 41.03 12.73
C SER A 75 12.29 39.49 12.78
N PRO A 76 12.70 38.87 13.91
CA PRO A 76 12.81 37.41 14.04
C PRO A 76 11.49 36.66 13.77
N ARG A 77 10.33 37.28 14.06
CA ARG A 77 9.01 36.71 13.74
C ARG A 77 8.75 36.63 12.23
N VAL A 78 9.14 37.66 11.48
CA VAL A 78 8.99 37.70 10.01
C VAL A 78 9.91 36.66 9.36
N ARG A 79 11.14 36.53 9.83
CA ARG A 79 12.09 35.48 9.38
C ARG A 79 11.50 34.07 9.52
N LYS A 80 10.94 33.75 10.70
CA LYS A 80 10.32 32.45 10.96
C LYS A 80 9.15 32.18 10.00
N ARG A 81 8.28 33.17 9.77
CA ARG A 81 7.15 33.02 8.82
C ARG A 81 7.62 32.87 7.37
N ARG A 82 8.59 33.65 6.90
CA ARG A 82 9.15 33.49 5.53
C ARG A 82 9.81 32.12 5.34
N LYS A 83 10.54 31.62 6.35
CA LYS A 83 11.12 30.27 6.32
C LYS A 83 10.04 29.20 6.18
N ALA A 84 8.97 29.29 6.98
CA ALA A 84 7.83 28.38 6.89
C ALA A 84 7.14 28.45 5.51
N MET A 85 6.92 29.65 4.96
CA MET A 85 6.33 29.80 3.62
C MET A 85 7.22 29.20 2.52
N ARG A 86 8.54 29.38 2.57
CA ARG A 86 9.48 28.76 1.62
C ARG A 86 9.47 27.25 1.73
N GLN A 87 9.48 26.71 2.94
CA GLN A 87 9.37 25.26 3.17
C GLN A 87 8.04 24.72 2.63
N ALA A 88 6.92 25.39 2.88
CA ALA A 88 5.62 25.02 2.33
C ALA A 88 5.60 25.06 0.79
N ALA A 89 6.22 26.07 0.17
CA ALA A 89 6.34 26.16 -1.28
C ALA A 89 7.19 25.02 -1.88
N VAL A 90 8.30 24.64 -1.23
CA VAL A 90 9.14 23.50 -1.62
C VAL A 90 8.36 22.20 -1.47
N LEU A 91 7.67 21.99 -0.35
CA LEU A 91 6.82 20.82 -0.12
C LEU A 91 5.67 20.75 -1.13
N HIS A 92 5.07 21.88 -1.48
CA HIS A 92 4.03 21.94 -2.50
C HIS A 92 4.58 21.57 -3.88
N ARG A 93 5.76 22.09 -4.24
CA ARG A 93 6.43 21.76 -5.50
C ARG A 93 6.80 20.27 -5.55
N LEU A 94 7.28 19.70 -4.45
CA LEU A 94 7.55 18.26 -4.34
C LEU A 94 6.27 17.42 -4.38
N ALA A 95 5.16 17.92 -3.83
CA ALA A 95 3.85 17.25 -3.93
C ALA A 95 3.22 17.36 -5.33
N GLN A 96 3.67 18.30 -6.16
CA GLN A 96 3.30 18.41 -7.57
C GLN A 96 4.13 17.50 -8.48
N ASP A 97 5.21 16.90 -7.98
CA ASP A 97 6.01 15.92 -8.72
C ASP A 97 5.13 14.72 -9.12
N PRO A 98 5.09 14.34 -10.43
CA PRO A 98 4.31 13.20 -10.90
C PRO A 98 4.67 11.89 -10.17
N ASP A 99 5.93 11.68 -9.79
CA ASP A 99 6.36 10.47 -9.08
C ASP A 99 5.83 10.46 -7.64
N ALA A 100 5.84 11.62 -6.98
CA ALA A 100 5.26 11.77 -5.65
C ALA A 100 3.74 11.54 -5.69
N ARG A 101 3.02 12.05 -6.69
CA ARG A 101 1.59 11.81 -6.88
C ARG A 101 1.28 10.34 -7.16
N ALA A 102 2.04 9.69 -8.02
CA ALA A 102 1.89 8.27 -8.32
C ALA A 102 2.10 7.41 -7.05
N PHE A 103 3.10 7.73 -6.24
CA PHE A 103 3.31 7.07 -4.96
C PHE A 103 2.15 7.28 -3.97
N GLN A 104 1.64 8.52 -3.86
CA GLN A 104 0.49 8.81 -3.00
C GLN A 104 -0.78 8.09 -3.47
N ALA A 105 -1.05 8.10 -4.77
CA ALA A 105 -2.19 7.37 -5.35
C ALA A 105 -2.07 5.86 -5.10
N ALA A 106 -0.88 5.27 -5.28
CA ALA A 106 -0.64 3.87 -4.97
C ALA A 106 -0.84 3.55 -3.48
N ARG A 107 -0.43 4.44 -2.58
CA ARG A 107 -0.64 4.30 -1.14
C ARG A 107 -2.11 4.38 -0.77
N VAL A 108 -2.83 5.39 -1.25
CA VAL A 108 -4.28 5.54 -1.02
C VAL A 108 -5.03 4.34 -1.58
N ARG A 109 -4.69 3.88 -2.78
CA ARG A 109 -5.27 2.67 -3.38
C ARG A 109 -5.09 1.46 -2.46
N ARG A 110 -3.89 1.23 -1.91
CA ARG A 110 -3.65 0.12 -0.96
C ARG A 110 -4.49 0.27 0.31
N VAL A 111 -4.60 1.48 0.86
CA VAL A 111 -5.40 1.75 2.07
C VAL A 111 -6.88 1.51 1.79
N VAL A 112 -7.43 2.04 0.70
CA VAL A 112 -8.83 1.88 0.31
C VAL A 112 -9.17 0.42 0.03
N VAL A 113 -8.32 -0.30 -0.70
CA VAL A 113 -8.49 -1.74 -0.94
C VAL A 113 -8.41 -2.52 0.37
N GLY A 114 -7.41 -2.26 1.21
CA GLY A 114 -7.26 -2.92 2.50
C GLY A 114 -8.47 -2.71 3.41
N ALA A 115 -8.92 -1.46 3.56
CA ALA A 115 -10.11 -1.11 4.34
C ALA A 115 -11.38 -1.77 3.77
N GLY A 116 -11.55 -1.76 2.45
CA GLY A 116 -12.65 -2.45 1.78
C GLY A 116 -12.64 -3.95 2.02
N MET A 117 -11.48 -4.60 1.94
CA MET A 117 -11.35 -6.04 2.21
C MET A 117 -11.64 -6.39 3.67
N VAL A 118 -11.19 -5.56 4.62
CA VAL A 118 -11.52 -5.74 6.05
C VAL A 118 -13.02 -5.57 6.28
N ALA A 119 -13.63 -4.52 5.74
CA ALA A 119 -15.06 -4.30 5.87
C ALA A 119 -15.88 -5.43 5.22
N LEU A 120 -15.44 -5.96 4.07
CA LEU A 120 -16.07 -7.10 3.41
C LEU A 120 -15.99 -8.36 4.28
N MET A 121 -14.82 -8.65 4.85
CA MET A 121 -14.64 -9.80 5.76
C MET A 121 -15.56 -9.70 6.98
N LEU A 122 -15.65 -8.52 7.60
CA LEU A 122 -16.53 -8.30 8.76
C LEU A 122 -18.01 -8.44 8.38
N ALA A 123 -18.41 -7.91 7.22
CA ALA A 123 -19.76 -8.03 6.72
C ALA A 123 -20.15 -9.49 6.42
N LEU A 124 -19.25 -10.26 5.82
CA LEU A 124 -19.45 -11.69 5.55
C LEU A 124 -19.49 -12.52 6.84
N ALA A 125 -18.62 -12.22 7.82
CA ALA A 125 -18.64 -12.88 9.12
C ALA A 125 -19.96 -12.62 9.87
N TRP A 126 -20.45 -11.37 9.84
CA TRP A 126 -21.74 -10.99 10.39
C TRP A 126 -22.90 -11.73 9.71
N SER A 127 -22.94 -11.73 8.37
CA SER A 127 -23.92 -12.50 7.59
C SER A 127 -23.89 -13.99 7.95
N THR A 128 -22.68 -14.56 8.05
CA THR A 128 -22.50 -15.97 8.39
C THR A 128 -23.07 -16.30 9.76
N ALA A 129 -22.87 -15.45 10.76
CA ALA A 129 -23.46 -15.65 12.08
C ALA A 129 -25.00 -15.62 12.03
N GLY A 130 -25.58 -14.71 11.24
CA GLY A 130 -27.03 -14.64 11.03
C GLY A 130 -27.61 -15.89 10.37
N VAL A 131 -26.96 -16.38 9.32
CA VAL A 131 -27.35 -17.61 8.61
C VAL A 131 -27.07 -18.86 9.43
N GLN A 132 -26.03 -18.89 10.25
CA GLN A 132 -25.69 -20.06 11.06
C GLN A 132 -26.82 -20.38 12.05
N ALA A 133 -27.39 -19.36 12.68
CA ALA A 133 -28.53 -19.53 13.57
C ALA A 133 -29.75 -20.12 12.82
N PHE A 134 -29.95 -19.71 11.56
CA PHE A 134 -30.98 -20.24 10.67
C PHE A 134 -30.71 -21.71 10.30
N ALA A 135 -29.56 -22.00 9.71
CA ALA A 135 -29.17 -23.30 9.16
C ALA A 135 -28.91 -24.38 10.24
N ALA A 136 -28.57 -23.99 11.47
CA ALA A 136 -28.39 -24.94 12.55
C ALA A 136 -29.72 -25.55 13.01
N GLU A 137 -30.88 -24.91 12.76
CA GLU A 137 -32.22 -25.44 13.11
C GLU A 137 -32.35 -25.99 14.55
N GLY A 138 -31.64 -25.40 15.52
CA GLY A 138 -31.65 -25.87 16.91
C GLY A 138 -30.74 -27.06 17.20
N ALA A 139 -29.86 -27.43 16.26
CA ALA A 139 -28.84 -28.46 16.46
C ALA A 139 -27.99 -28.17 17.72
N PRO A 140 -27.64 -29.20 18.51
CA PRO A 140 -26.81 -29.03 19.71
C PRO A 140 -25.49 -28.33 19.37
N VAL A 141 -25.05 -27.43 20.26
CA VAL A 141 -23.76 -26.75 20.10
C VAL A 141 -22.65 -27.79 19.96
N TRP A 142 -21.74 -27.59 19.01
CA TRP A 142 -20.66 -28.52 18.63
C TRP A 142 -21.08 -29.83 17.97
N SER A 143 -22.38 -30.06 17.73
CA SER A 143 -22.78 -31.15 16.85
C SER A 143 -22.25 -30.92 15.42
N PRO A 144 -22.07 -31.99 14.62
CA PRO A 144 -21.68 -31.84 13.21
C PRO A 144 -22.60 -30.87 12.45
N GLY A 145 -23.92 -30.92 12.67
CA GLY A 145 -24.88 -30.01 12.05
C GLY A 145 -24.65 -28.54 12.41
N TRP A 146 -24.38 -28.24 13.69
CA TRP A 146 -24.07 -26.89 14.14
C TRP A 146 -22.78 -26.34 13.51
N VAL A 147 -21.76 -27.18 13.34
CA VAL A 147 -20.50 -26.82 12.67
C VAL A 147 -20.71 -26.65 11.17
N PHE A 148 -21.44 -27.55 10.50
CA PHE A 148 -21.73 -27.43 9.07
C PHE A 148 -22.54 -26.18 8.73
N ALA A 149 -23.42 -25.74 9.62
CA ALA A 149 -24.17 -24.51 9.45
C ALA A 149 -23.26 -23.26 9.28
N TRP A 150 -22.05 -23.25 9.85
CA TRP A 150 -21.08 -22.16 9.64
C TRP A 150 -20.53 -22.08 8.22
N PHE A 151 -20.60 -23.17 7.43
CA PHE A 151 -20.05 -23.23 6.08
C PHE A 151 -21.07 -22.93 4.97
N VAL A 152 -22.36 -22.94 5.28
CA VAL A 152 -23.44 -22.70 4.31
C VAL A 152 -23.27 -21.34 3.65
N GLU A 153 -23.15 -20.29 4.45
CA GLU A 153 -23.04 -18.92 3.95
C GLU A 153 -21.72 -18.64 3.23
N PRO A 154 -20.52 -19.03 3.75
CA PRO A 154 -19.27 -18.90 3.01
C PRO A 154 -19.29 -19.57 1.64
N PHE A 155 -19.94 -20.72 1.51
CA PHE A 155 -20.05 -21.42 0.23
C PHE A 155 -20.88 -20.61 -0.79
N LEU A 156 -22.06 -20.12 -0.37
CA LEU A 156 -22.93 -19.28 -1.20
C LEU A 156 -22.26 -17.94 -1.55
N SER A 157 -21.65 -17.30 -0.56
CA SER A 157 -20.92 -16.04 -0.71
C SER A 157 -19.74 -16.17 -1.67
N LEU A 158 -18.99 -17.28 -1.62
CA LEU A 158 -17.86 -17.51 -2.51
C LEU A 158 -18.30 -17.74 -3.96
N ALA A 159 -19.40 -18.46 -4.16
CA ALA A 159 -20.01 -18.63 -5.48
C ALA A 159 -20.47 -17.29 -6.07
N LEU A 160 -21.18 -16.49 -5.26
CA LEU A 160 -21.60 -15.13 -5.64
C LEU A 160 -20.39 -14.22 -5.92
N LEU A 161 -19.39 -14.21 -5.04
CA LEU A 161 -18.20 -13.39 -5.18
C LEU A 161 -17.41 -13.75 -6.43
N THR A 162 -17.42 -15.01 -6.85
CA THR A 162 -16.79 -15.44 -8.10
C THR A 162 -17.51 -14.82 -9.31
N VAL A 163 -18.84 -14.85 -9.34
CA VAL A 163 -19.64 -14.25 -10.41
C VAL A 163 -19.46 -12.73 -10.44
N VAL A 164 -19.66 -12.04 -9.32
CA VAL A 164 -19.57 -10.58 -9.26
C VAL A 164 -18.13 -10.11 -9.45
N GLY A 165 -17.16 -10.83 -8.88
CA GLY A 165 -15.73 -10.58 -9.05
C GLY A 165 -15.28 -10.74 -10.50
N ALA A 166 -15.77 -11.75 -11.22
CA ALA A 166 -15.49 -11.91 -12.65
C ALA A 166 -16.08 -10.74 -13.47
N LYS A 167 -17.35 -10.37 -13.24
CA LYS A 167 -17.98 -9.22 -13.90
C LYS A 167 -17.19 -7.93 -13.65
N ALA A 168 -16.82 -7.69 -12.40
CA ALA A 168 -16.02 -6.54 -11.98
C ALA A 168 -14.64 -6.51 -12.63
N TYR A 169 -13.91 -7.62 -12.61
CA TYR A 169 -12.58 -7.73 -13.19
C TYR A 169 -12.60 -7.44 -14.69
N LEU A 170 -13.58 -8.01 -15.41
CA LEU A 170 -13.73 -7.80 -16.85
C LEU A 170 -14.19 -6.37 -17.18
N ALA A 171 -15.05 -5.76 -16.37
CA ALA A 171 -15.46 -4.37 -16.53
C ALA A 171 -14.26 -3.40 -16.44
N VAL A 172 -13.35 -3.59 -15.47
CA VAL A 172 -12.14 -2.77 -15.32
C VAL A 172 -11.19 -2.92 -16.54
N ARG A 173 -11.29 -4.01 -17.30
CA ARG A 173 -10.53 -4.24 -18.54
C ARG A 173 -11.24 -3.73 -19.80
N GLY A 174 -12.35 -3.01 -19.66
CA GLY A 174 -13.14 -2.50 -20.79
C GLY A 174 -13.90 -3.60 -21.54
N GLN A 175 -14.15 -4.74 -20.91
CA GLN A 175 -14.85 -5.88 -21.50
C GLN A 175 -16.02 -6.31 -20.60
N PRO A 176 -17.01 -5.44 -20.31
CA PRO A 176 -18.08 -5.77 -19.36
C PRO A 176 -18.87 -7.01 -19.83
N ILE A 177 -19.04 -7.98 -18.93
CA ILE A 177 -19.91 -9.12 -19.20
C ILE A 177 -21.36 -8.67 -19.00
N VAL A 178 -22.11 -8.61 -20.09
CA VAL A 178 -23.55 -8.35 -20.06
C VAL A 178 -24.25 -9.68 -20.38
N SER A 179 -24.79 -10.33 -19.35
CA SER A 179 -25.54 -11.57 -19.50
C SER A 179 -26.69 -11.61 -18.51
N PRO A 180 -27.94 -11.68 -18.99
CA PRO A 180 -29.12 -11.75 -18.12
C PRO A 180 -29.12 -13.01 -17.25
N THR A 181 -28.46 -14.09 -17.69
CA THR A 181 -28.31 -15.32 -16.90
C THR A 181 -27.41 -15.09 -15.68
N LEU A 182 -26.28 -14.40 -15.86
CA LEU A 182 -25.39 -14.04 -14.75
C LEU A 182 -26.08 -13.09 -13.77
N ASP A 183 -26.87 -12.14 -14.28
CA ASP A 183 -27.64 -11.23 -13.44
C ASP A 183 -28.71 -11.96 -12.62
N ARG A 184 -29.42 -12.92 -13.22
CA ARG A 184 -30.40 -13.76 -12.50
C ARG A 184 -29.72 -14.61 -11.42
N ILE A 185 -28.56 -15.20 -11.73
CA ILE A 185 -27.78 -15.98 -10.76
C ILE A 185 -27.33 -15.08 -9.60
N GLU A 186 -26.80 -13.90 -9.89
CA GLU A 186 -26.42 -12.91 -8.88
C GLU A 186 -27.61 -12.57 -7.97
N TRP A 187 -28.76 -12.20 -8.56
CA TRP A 187 -29.98 -11.89 -7.80
C TRP A 187 -30.51 -13.09 -7.00
N LEU A 188 -30.38 -14.31 -7.51
CA LEU A 188 -30.77 -15.52 -6.80
C LEU A 188 -29.93 -15.73 -5.53
N PHE A 189 -28.60 -15.68 -5.65
CA PHE A 189 -27.70 -15.83 -4.50
C PHE A 189 -27.87 -14.69 -3.48
N LEU A 190 -28.05 -13.46 -3.97
CA LEU A 190 -28.35 -12.31 -3.12
C LEU A 190 -29.67 -12.49 -2.38
N GLY A 191 -30.73 -12.89 -3.09
CA GLY A 191 -32.04 -13.14 -2.52
C GLY A 191 -32.01 -14.25 -1.47
N LEU A 192 -31.26 -15.33 -1.72
CA LEU A 192 -31.10 -16.43 -0.78
C LEU A 192 -30.39 -15.98 0.50
N THR A 193 -29.26 -15.28 0.36
CA THR A 193 -28.47 -14.75 1.48
C THR A 193 -29.29 -13.76 2.33
N PHE A 194 -29.96 -12.83 1.64
CA PHE A 194 -30.82 -11.84 2.28
C PHE A 194 -32.00 -12.51 2.98
N GLY A 195 -32.64 -13.46 2.31
CA GLY A 195 -33.77 -14.22 2.83
C GLY A 195 -33.40 -14.93 4.12
N MET A 196 -32.31 -15.69 4.15
CA MET A 196 -31.88 -16.42 5.35
C MET A 196 -31.57 -15.49 6.53
N ASN A 197 -30.95 -14.33 6.30
CA ASN A 197 -30.67 -13.35 7.35
C ASN A 197 -31.93 -12.65 7.85
N ALA A 198 -32.87 -12.34 6.95
CA ALA A 198 -34.08 -11.58 7.27
C ALA A 198 -35.22 -12.45 7.82
N TRP A 199 -35.28 -13.74 7.46
CA TRP A 199 -36.47 -14.58 7.58
C TRP A 199 -37.11 -14.55 8.97
N ARG A 200 -36.31 -14.78 10.02
CA ARG A 200 -36.79 -14.84 11.41
C ARG A 200 -37.26 -13.48 11.96
N HIS A 201 -36.93 -12.40 11.27
CA HIS A 201 -37.26 -11.03 11.67
C HIS A 201 -38.37 -10.41 10.82
N LEU A 202 -38.94 -11.16 9.87
CA LEU A 202 -40.03 -10.69 9.03
C LEU A 202 -41.35 -10.63 9.82
N PRO A 203 -42.23 -9.66 9.49
CA PRO A 203 -43.56 -9.59 10.08
C PRO A 203 -44.37 -10.84 9.72
N GLY A 204 -45.02 -11.44 10.71
CA GLY A 204 -45.78 -12.69 10.57
C GLY A 204 -44.97 -13.97 10.79
N ILE A 205 -43.63 -13.88 10.86
CA ILE A 205 -42.75 -15.00 11.23
C ILE A 205 -42.19 -14.79 12.63
N ALA A 206 -41.73 -13.57 12.93
CA ALA A 206 -41.27 -13.20 14.25
C ALA A 206 -42.44 -13.15 15.26
N GLU A 207 -42.22 -13.66 16.47
CA GLU A 207 -43.19 -13.52 17.58
C GLU A 207 -43.49 -12.04 17.89
N THR A 208 -42.44 -11.21 17.87
CA THR A 208 -42.53 -9.75 18.01
C THR A 208 -41.75 -9.08 16.90
N PHE A 209 -42.44 -8.33 16.05
CA PHE A 209 -41.78 -7.61 14.96
C PHE A 209 -40.95 -6.43 15.50
N SER A 210 -39.66 -6.41 15.13
CA SER A 210 -38.75 -5.31 15.42
C SER A 210 -38.02 -4.90 14.15
N LEU A 211 -38.34 -3.69 13.66
CA LEU A 211 -37.68 -3.14 12.47
C LEU A 211 -36.16 -3.01 12.68
N SER A 212 -35.72 -2.62 13.88
CA SER A 212 -34.30 -2.52 14.21
C SER A 212 -33.59 -3.87 14.14
N ALA A 213 -34.23 -4.94 14.62
CA ALA A 213 -33.64 -6.29 14.55
C ALA A 213 -33.52 -6.77 13.10
N LEU A 214 -34.55 -6.54 12.28
CA LEU A 214 -34.53 -6.84 10.84
C LEU A 214 -33.41 -6.08 10.13
N VAL A 215 -33.33 -4.77 10.32
CA VAL A 215 -32.29 -3.92 9.71
C VAL A 215 -30.89 -4.39 10.12
N LEU A 216 -30.70 -4.72 11.40
CA LEU A 216 -29.40 -5.15 11.92
C LEU A 216 -28.90 -6.46 11.29
N HIS A 217 -29.79 -7.42 11.04
CA HIS A 217 -29.42 -8.69 10.42
C HIS A 217 -29.19 -8.57 8.91
N VAL A 218 -29.90 -7.65 8.27
CA VAL A 218 -29.78 -7.40 6.82
C VAL A 218 -28.56 -6.52 6.48
N LEU A 219 -28.03 -5.78 7.46
CA LEU A 219 -26.93 -4.83 7.25
C LEU A 219 -25.66 -5.49 6.69
N GLY A 220 -25.30 -6.67 7.19
CA GLY A 220 -24.11 -7.42 6.73
C GLY A 220 -24.13 -7.69 5.22
N PRO A 221 -25.16 -8.41 4.70
CA PRO A 221 -25.33 -8.62 3.27
C PRO A 221 -25.32 -7.33 2.43
N ILE A 222 -26.01 -6.27 2.88
CA ILE A 222 -26.03 -4.99 2.15
C ILE A 222 -24.62 -4.40 2.04
N VAL A 223 -23.87 -4.35 3.14
CA VAL A 223 -22.51 -3.81 3.18
C VAL A 223 -21.58 -4.63 2.29
N ALA A 224 -21.68 -5.96 2.33
CA ALA A 224 -20.86 -6.83 1.47
C ALA A 224 -21.09 -6.53 -0.03
N VAL A 225 -22.35 -6.43 -0.45
CA VAL A 225 -22.71 -6.09 -1.84
C VAL A 225 -22.22 -4.70 -2.23
N ALA A 226 -22.41 -3.71 -1.34
CA ALA A 226 -21.96 -2.35 -1.57
C ALA A 226 -20.45 -2.28 -1.81
N ILE A 227 -19.66 -2.98 -0.98
CA ILE A 227 -18.20 -3.02 -1.12
C ILE A 227 -17.77 -3.69 -2.43
N VAL A 228 -18.33 -4.87 -2.75
CA VAL A 228 -17.98 -5.62 -3.95
C VAL A 228 -18.34 -4.84 -5.23
N ARG A 229 -19.45 -4.08 -5.21
CA ARG A 229 -19.85 -3.23 -6.35
C ARG A 229 -19.09 -1.90 -6.43
N ALA A 230 -18.67 -1.32 -5.30
CA ALA A 230 -18.00 -0.01 -5.27
C ALA A 230 -16.49 -0.08 -5.50
N LEU A 231 -15.81 -1.11 -5.00
CA LEU A 231 -14.35 -1.24 -5.13
C LEU A 231 -13.87 -1.19 -6.59
N PRO A 232 -14.43 -1.95 -7.55
CA PRO A 232 -13.95 -1.95 -8.93
C PRO A 232 -14.00 -0.60 -9.64
N PRO A 233 -15.13 0.16 -9.66
CA PRO A 233 -15.14 1.48 -10.28
C PRO A 233 -14.22 2.48 -9.58
N ILE A 234 -14.08 2.42 -8.24
CA ILE A 234 -13.10 3.23 -7.51
C ILE A 234 -11.68 2.93 -8.00
N LEU A 235 -11.33 1.64 -8.17
CA LEU A 235 -10.03 1.23 -8.67
C LEU A 235 -9.79 1.64 -10.13
N ALA A 236 -10.83 1.60 -10.97
CA ALA A 236 -10.77 2.09 -12.34
C ALA A 236 -10.50 3.60 -12.37
N ALA A 237 -11.17 4.39 -11.52
CA ALA A 237 -10.93 5.82 -11.40
C ALA A 237 -9.48 6.15 -11.01
N PHE A 238 -8.91 5.43 -10.04
CA PHE A 238 -7.48 5.57 -9.70
C PHE A 238 -6.53 5.25 -10.86
N THR A 239 -6.92 4.35 -11.76
CA THR A 239 -6.11 3.99 -12.93
C THR A 239 -6.17 5.08 -14.00
N ASN A 240 -7.35 5.67 -14.20
CA ASN A 240 -7.55 6.75 -15.18
C ASN A 240 -6.82 8.04 -14.77
N LEU A 241 -6.82 8.39 -13.48
CA LEU A 241 -6.08 9.55 -12.96
C LEU A 241 -4.59 9.53 -13.35
N HIS A 242 -4.00 8.34 -13.50
CA HIS A 242 -2.59 8.20 -13.88
C HIS A 242 -2.34 8.46 -15.38
N HIS A 243 -3.34 8.27 -16.25
CA HIS A 243 -3.20 8.43 -17.69
C HIS A 243 -3.37 9.90 -18.12
N ASP A 244 -4.26 10.64 -17.47
CA ASP A 244 -4.50 12.06 -17.78
C ASP A 244 -3.26 12.93 -17.46
N ASP A 245 -2.53 12.61 -16.40
CA ASP A 245 -1.28 13.30 -16.02
C ASP A 245 -0.12 13.02 -17.02
N ALA A 246 -0.10 11.83 -17.65
CA ALA A 246 0.92 11.45 -18.63
C ALA A 246 0.65 12.03 -20.04
N GLY A 247 -0.61 12.31 -20.38
CA GLY A 247 -1.00 12.91 -21.65
C GLY A 247 -0.69 14.41 -21.74
N ALA A 248 -0.85 15.14 -20.63
CA ALA A 248 -0.63 16.59 -20.58
C ALA A 248 0.84 17.02 -20.77
N SER A 249 1.81 16.11 -20.60
CA SER A 249 3.23 16.41 -20.73
C SER A 249 3.78 16.26 -22.16
N SER A 250 2.96 15.83 -23.14
CA SER A 250 3.40 15.58 -24.52
C SER A 250 2.97 16.64 -25.56
N GLU A 251 2.17 17.65 -25.18
CA GLU A 251 1.72 18.72 -26.08
C GLU A 251 2.47 20.05 -25.84
N THR A 252 3.80 20.07 -25.97
CA THR A 252 4.54 21.34 -26.15
C THR A 252 5.81 21.13 -26.97
N THR A 253 5.71 20.49 -28.15
CA THR A 253 6.73 20.66 -29.22
C THR A 253 6.13 20.38 -30.60
N SER A 254 5.15 21.18 -31.01
CA SER A 254 4.85 21.37 -32.45
C SER A 254 5.00 22.84 -32.75
N GLY A 255 6.21 23.20 -33.15
CA GLY A 255 6.62 24.56 -33.44
C GLY A 255 5.81 25.19 -34.57
N THR A 256 5.48 26.44 -34.34
CA THR A 256 5.24 27.51 -35.31
C THR A 256 6.02 27.30 -36.62
N SER A 257 5.29 27.05 -37.70
CA SER A 257 5.76 27.32 -39.07
C SER A 257 4.67 28.10 -39.79
N SER A 258 4.52 29.37 -39.40
CA SER A 258 3.84 30.38 -40.22
C SER A 258 4.58 30.53 -41.54
N ARG A 259 3.96 30.15 -42.65
CA ARG A 259 4.39 30.54 -44.00
C ARG A 259 3.53 31.71 -44.47
N PRO A 260 4.10 32.76 -45.10
CA PRO A 260 3.34 33.92 -45.53
C PRO A 260 2.43 33.58 -46.71
N PHE A 261 1.19 34.07 -46.65
CA PHE A 261 0.20 34.02 -47.71
C PHE A 261 0.60 34.95 -48.86
N VAL A 262 0.75 34.41 -50.07
CA VAL A 262 0.90 35.17 -51.33
C VAL A 262 -0.46 35.14 -52.05
N PRO A 263 -1.08 36.29 -52.35
CA PRO A 263 -2.33 36.33 -53.11
C PRO A 263 -2.03 36.41 -54.62
N GLY A 264 -2.57 35.46 -55.39
CA GLY A 264 -2.64 35.59 -56.85
C GLY A 264 -2.57 34.26 -57.59
N VAL A 265 -3.73 33.77 -58.03
CA VAL A 265 -4.04 33.06 -59.29
C VAL A 265 -5.34 32.28 -59.05
N PRO A 266 -6.43 32.53 -59.81
CA PRO A 266 -7.65 31.73 -59.72
C PRO A 266 -7.50 30.45 -60.57
N PRO A 267 -7.75 29.24 -60.02
CA PRO A 267 -7.91 28.06 -60.83
C PRO A 267 -9.36 27.93 -61.32
N THR A 268 -9.47 27.93 -62.64
CA THR A 268 -10.64 27.62 -63.46
C THR A 268 -11.26 26.28 -63.06
N GLY A 269 -12.60 26.23 -63.07
CA GLY A 269 -13.37 25.04 -62.76
C GLY A 269 -13.20 23.94 -63.80
N SER A 270 -12.82 22.76 -63.33
CA SER A 270 -13.24 21.42 -63.77
C SER A 270 -12.30 20.44 -63.08
N ASP A 271 -12.82 19.69 -62.11
CA ASP A 271 -12.39 18.35 -61.69
C ASP A 271 -12.99 18.01 -60.32
N LEU A 272 -14.32 18.03 -60.27
CA LEU A 272 -15.09 17.26 -59.32
C LEU A 272 -14.95 15.79 -59.72
N HIS A 273 -14.02 15.04 -59.13
CA HIS A 273 -14.09 13.61 -58.75
C HIS A 273 -12.69 13.07 -58.40
N GLY A 274 -12.11 13.56 -57.30
CA GLY A 274 -10.88 13.02 -56.73
C GLY A 274 -11.14 11.77 -55.88
N LYS A 275 -10.91 10.58 -56.45
CA LYS A 275 -10.56 9.38 -55.66
C LYS A 275 -9.19 9.62 -55.05
N ASN A 276 -9.10 9.54 -53.73
CA ASN A 276 -7.91 9.86 -52.96
C ASN A 276 -7.00 8.60 -52.83
N PRO A 277 -5.80 8.52 -53.44
CA PRO A 277 -4.90 7.37 -53.29
C PRO A 277 -3.85 7.63 -52.19
N ALA A 278 -4.26 8.17 -51.04
CA ALA A 278 -3.35 8.51 -49.94
C ALA A 278 -3.53 7.63 -48.67
N ALA A 279 -4.28 6.52 -48.75
CA ALA A 279 -4.51 5.64 -47.60
C ALA A 279 -3.60 4.40 -47.54
N THR A 280 -2.77 4.14 -48.57
CA THR A 280 -2.07 2.84 -48.68
C THR A 280 -0.59 2.86 -48.30
N LEU A 281 0.04 4.03 -48.16
CA LEU A 281 1.48 4.13 -47.88
C LEU A 281 1.84 4.33 -46.38
N SER A 282 0.89 4.76 -45.54
CA SER A 282 1.14 4.91 -44.07
C SER A 282 1.11 3.59 -43.29
N ARG A 283 0.65 2.48 -43.90
CA ARG A 283 0.55 1.18 -43.22
C ARG A 283 1.80 0.30 -43.39
N ALA A 284 2.66 0.61 -44.36
CA ALA A 284 3.90 -0.13 -44.62
C ALA A 284 5.09 0.38 -43.79
N VAL A 285 5.19 1.70 -43.53
CA VAL A 285 6.30 2.28 -42.76
C VAL A 285 6.15 2.04 -41.25
N ARG A 286 4.91 2.00 -40.73
CA ARG A 286 4.64 1.74 -39.30
C ARG A 286 4.84 0.28 -38.88
N LYS A 287 4.96 -0.65 -39.83
CA LYS A 287 5.26 -2.07 -39.54
C LYS A 287 6.75 -2.38 -39.47
N ARG A 288 7.64 -1.54 -40.02
CA ARG A 288 9.09 -1.80 -40.00
C ARG A 288 9.79 -1.30 -38.73
N SER A 289 9.27 -0.26 -38.07
CA SER A 289 9.91 0.27 -36.84
C SER A 289 9.57 -0.48 -35.55
N ARG A 290 8.71 -1.51 -35.58
CA ARG A 290 8.35 -2.31 -34.41
C ARG A 290 9.06 -3.66 -34.35
N GLN A 291 9.84 -4.01 -35.37
CA GLN A 291 10.45 -5.34 -35.50
C GLN A 291 11.96 -5.36 -35.16
N GLU A 292 12.56 -4.25 -34.74
CA GLU A 292 14.01 -4.15 -34.53
C GLU A 292 14.43 -3.68 -33.12
N VAL A 293 13.53 -3.76 -32.12
CA VAL A 293 13.90 -3.65 -30.69
C VAL A 293 13.13 -4.71 -29.89
N THR A 294 13.34 -5.98 -30.26
CA THR A 294 13.11 -7.13 -29.38
C THR A 294 14.46 -7.77 -29.10
N ALA A 295 15.39 -6.99 -28.56
CA ALA A 295 16.44 -7.55 -27.73
C ALA A 295 15.75 -7.94 -26.41
N THR A 296 15.39 -9.21 -26.32
CA THR A 296 14.91 -9.88 -25.12
C THR A 296 15.91 -9.58 -24.00
N VAL A 297 15.56 -8.62 -23.11
CA VAL A 297 16.26 -8.45 -21.84
C VAL A 297 16.02 -9.75 -21.08
N ALA A 298 17.05 -10.59 -21.02
CA ALA A 298 17.01 -11.84 -20.29
C ALA A 298 16.56 -11.55 -18.85
N GLU A 299 15.46 -12.19 -18.45
CA GLU A 299 14.92 -12.10 -17.11
C GLU A 299 16.05 -12.43 -16.12
N PRO A 300 16.29 -11.62 -15.07
CA PRO A 300 17.36 -11.89 -14.12
C PRO A 300 17.11 -13.25 -13.46
N VAL A 301 17.94 -14.23 -13.81
CA VAL A 301 17.88 -15.59 -13.28
C VAL A 301 18.02 -15.49 -11.77
N LYS A 302 16.93 -15.80 -11.05
CA LYS A 302 16.92 -15.78 -9.59
C LYS A 302 17.99 -16.78 -9.10
N PRO A 303 18.97 -16.35 -8.28
CA PRO A 303 20.01 -17.24 -7.81
C PRO A 303 19.40 -18.45 -7.10
N THR A 304 19.92 -19.63 -7.46
CA THR A 304 19.48 -20.91 -6.89
C THR A 304 19.91 -21.01 -5.42
N MET A 305 19.28 -21.90 -4.65
CA MET A 305 19.71 -22.16 -3.26
C MET A 305 21.17 -22.60 -3.18
N GLN A 306 21.66 -23.31 -4.20
CA GLN A 306 23.05 -23.74 -4.29
C GLN A 306 23.99 -22.54 -4.44
N ALA A 307 23.66 -21.57 -5.30
CA ALA A 307 24.46 -20.35 -5.45
C ALA A 307 24.61 -19.58 -4.13
N HIS A 308 23.54 -19.51 -3.33
CA HIS A 308 23.61 -18.89 -2.00
C HIS A 308 24.46 -19.69 -0.98
N ARG A 309 24.48 -21.04 -1.07
CA ARG A 309 25.38 -21.87 -0.25
C ARG A 309 26.83 -21.59 -0.57
N ASP A 310 27.17 -21.57 -1.85
CA ASP A 310 28.54 -21.37 -2.31
C ASP A 310 29.03 -19.96 -1.93
N GLN A 311 28.16 -18.95 -2.08
CA GLN A 311 28.44 -17.58 -1.64
C GLN A 311 28.63 -17.48 -0.12
N LEU A 312 27.79 -18.16 0.68
CA LEU A 312 27.94 -18.14 2.13
C LEU A 312 29.24 -18.83 2.58
N ARG A 313 29.61 -19.95 1.96
CA ARG A 313 30.90 -20.61 2.21
C ARG A 313 32.06 -19.69 1.89
N ALA A 314 32.03 -18.98 0.76
CA ALA A 314 33.06 -18.01 0.42
C ALA A 314 33.20 -16.90 1.48
N LEU A 315 32.08 -16.38 2.01
CA LEU A 315 32.08 -15.34 3.06
C LEU A 315 32.62 -15.85 4.41
N VAL A 316 32.39 -17.13 4.72
CA VAL A 316 32.96 -17.78 5.92
C VAL A 316 34.46 -18.00 5.74
N THR A 317 34.89 -18.49 4.57
CA THR A 317 36.32 -18.72 4.26
C THR A 317 37.12 -17.41 4.25
N THR A 318 36.54 -16.29 3.82
CA THR A 318 37.19 -14.97 3.88
C THR A 318 37.20 -14.35 5.27
N GLY A 319 36.54 -14.96 6.26
CA GLY A 319 36.40 -14.42 7.61
C GLY A 319 35.46 -13.21 7.71
N GLU A 320 34.68 -12.92 6.68
CA GLU A 320 33.73 -11.80 6.70
C GLU A 320 32.47 -12.13 7.51
N ILE A 321 32.13 -13.41 7.62
CA ILE A 321 31.04 -13.93 8.44
C ILE A 321 31.58 -15.03 9.34
N ASP A 322 31.52 -14.83 10.65
CA ASP A 322 31.73 -15.90 11.62
C ASP A 322 30.40 -16.65 11.84
N PRO A 323 30.29 -17.93 11.45
CA PRO A 323 29.04 -18.68 11.53
C PRO A 323 28.56 -18.89 12.98
N ALA A 324 29.44 -18.76 13.99
CA ALA A 324 29.06 -18.91 15.40
C ALA A 324 28.39 -17.66 15.97
N THR A 325 28.70 -16.48 15.43
CA THR A 325 28.25 -15.19 15.99
C THR A 325 27.38 -14.37 15.04
N ALA A 326 27.34 -14.72 13.75
CA ALA A 326 26.59 -13.97 12.75
C ALA A 326 25.08 -14.09 12.95
N SER A 327 24.40 -12.95 13.03
CA SER A 327 22.93 -12.91 13.04
C SER A 327 22.36 -13.30 11.67
N VAL A 328 21.21 -13.99 11.67
CA VAL A 328 20.48 -14.36 10.45
C VAL A 328 20.20 -13.15 9.54
N ASN A 329 19.96 -11.98 10.13
CA ASN A 329 19.69 -10.75 9.37
C ASN A 329 20.93 -10.24 8.63
N ALA A 330 22.11 -10.31 9.25
CA ALA A 330 23.36 -9.95 8.60
C ALA A 330 23.64 -10.87 7.39
N VAL A 331 23.40 -12.17 7.54
CA VAL A 331 23.53 -13.16 6.47
C VAL A 331 22.54 -12.90 5.34
N ALA A 332 21.26 -12.67 5.65
CA ALA A 332 20.23 -12.36 4.66
C ALA A 332 20.56 -11.11 3.84
N LYS A 333 21.02 -10.04 4.51
CA LYS A 333 21.41 -8.78 3.87
C LYS A 333 22.63 -8.95 2.95
N ARG A 334 23.62 -9.76 3.35
CA ARG A 334 24.83 -10.01 2.56
C ARG A 334 24.58 -10.90 1.35
N LEU A 335 23.72 -11.91 1.49
CA LEU A 335 23.36 -12.83 0.39
C LEU A 335 22.24 -12.28 -0.51
N GLY A 336 21.61 -11.16 -0.14
CA GLY A 336 20.46 -10.61 -0.88
C GLY A 336 19.26 -11.57 -0.92
N CYS A 337 19.10 -12.42 0.09
CA CYS A 337 18.08 -13.47 0.12
C CYS A 337 17.03 -13.23 1.22
N ARG A 338 15.91 -13.95 1.15
CA ARG A 338 14.88 -13.90 2.19
C ARG A 338 15.39 -14.51 3.49
N TRP A 339 14.91 -13.97 4.61
CA TRP A 339 15.34 -14.34 5.95
C TRP A 339 15.21 -15.84 6.26
N ASP A 340 14.14 -16.50 5.80
CA ASP A 340 13.93 -17.95 5.99
C ASP A 340 15.04 -18.79 5.33
N ARG A 341 15.53 -18.35 4.15
CA ARG A 341 16.64 -19.02 3.45
C ARG A 341 17.95 -18.81 4.19
N ALA A 342 18.22 -17.59 4.64
CA ALA A 342 19.40 -17.28 5.43
C ALA A 342 19.47 -18.11 6.73
N ARG A 343 18.32 -18.27 7.41
CA ARG A 343 18.19 -19.12 8.60
C ARG A 343 18.51 -20.58 8.29
N ALA A 344 17.94 -21.14 7.23
CA ALA A 344 18.19 -22.53 6.83
C ALA A 344 19.66 -22.77 6.49
N LEU A 345 20.30 -21.84 5.76
CA LEU A 345 21.71 -21.92 5.39
C LEU A 345 22.64 -21.84 6.61
N LEU A 346 22.33 -20.97 7.57
CA LEU A 346 23.14 -20.84 8.79
C LEU A 346 23.05 -22.12 9.64
N ALA A 347 21.85 -22.67 9.82
CA ALA A 347 21.65 -23.92 10.54
C ALA A 347 22.39 -25.11 9.90
N GLU A 348 22.43 -25.18 8.56
CA GLU A 348 23.17 -26.20 7.81
C GLU A 348 24.68 -26.12 8.10
N ILE A 349 25.26 -24.91 8.12
CA ILE A 349 26.69 -24.71 8.39
C ILE A 349 27.02 -25.02 9.85
N THR A 350 26.24 -24.50 10.81
CA THR A 350 26.49 -24.75 12.24
C THR A 350 26.42 -26.25 12.57
N THR A 351 25.50 -26.99 11.95
CA THR A 351 25.39 -28.46 12.13
C THR A 351 26.61 -29.19 11.60
N ASN A 352 27.16 -28.77 10.46
CA ASN A 352 28.35 -29.37 9.88
C ASN A 352 29.63 -29.04 10.66
N SER A 353 29.76 -27.80 11.14
CA SER A 353 30.89 -27.38 11.97
C SER A 353 30.98 -28.16 13.28
N HIS A 354 29.85 -28.50 13.90
CA HIS A 354 29.83 -29.38 15.08
C HIS A 354 30.32 -30.79 14.79
N ARG A 355 30.00 -31.36 13.61
CA ARG A 355 30.46 -32.70 13.23
C ARG A 355 31.94 -32.77 12.89
N GLU A 356 32.53 -31.68 12.39
CA GLU A 356 33.96 -31.63 12.08
C GLU A 356 34.83 -31.46 13.33
N GLY A 357 34.31 -30.87 14.42
CA GLY A 357 35.04 -30.75 15.69
C GLY A 357 35.10 -32.03 16.54
N GLU A 358 34.28 -33.04 16.23
CA GLU A 358 34.27 -34.34 16.94
C GLU A 358 35.14 -35.41 16.26
N ARG A 359 35.76 -35.10 15.12
CA ARG A 359 36.70 -35.97 14.40
C ARG A 359 38.13 -35.49 14.58
#